data_AF-A0A655XVD5-F1
#
_entry.id   AF-A0A655XVD5-F1
#
_cell.length_a   1.000
_cell.length_b   1.000
_cell.length_c   1.000
_cell.angle_alpha   90.00
_cell.angle_beta   90.00
_cell.angle_gamma   90.00
#
_symmetry.space_group_name_H-M   'P 1'
#
loop_
_entity.id
_entity.type
_entity.pdbx_description
1 polymer ?
#
loop_
_entity_poly.entity_id
_entity_poly.type
_entity_poly.pdbx_seq_one_letter_code
_entity_poly.pdbx_strand_id
1 'polypeptide(L)'
;MFKTIMLIPIGALIVVFLRVIVGLKTSGTFMPVLIAVAFVQTQLTTGIVGFLLIVGTGLIIRSYLSKLNLLLVARISAVIITVILIISVFTVVAFKVGLTEGLTITFFPMIILSWTIERMSILWEEEGAKEVLLQGGGSLFTAILIYLAMTNTYVQHLTFNFIGLQLVVLAAILLLGTYTGYRISELRRFKPLVEEK
;
A
#
# COMPACT_ATOMS: atom_id res chain seq x y z
N MET A 1 -7.94 -14.03 -12.58
CA MET A 1 -8.02 -14.00 -11.10
C MET A 1 -7.04 -14.95 -10.41
N PHE A 2 -7.04 -16.27 -10.69
CA PHE A 2 -6.15 -17.23 -10.00
C PHE A 2 -4.66 -16.88 -10.11
N LYS A 3 -4.27 -16.33 -11.27
CA LYS A 3 -2.90 -15.88 -11.50
C LYS A 3 -2.41 -14.83 -10.49
N THR A 4 -3.24 -13.84 -10.18
CA THR A 4 -2.89 -12.76 -9.26
C THR A 4 -2.74 -13.24 -7.82
N ILE A 5 -3.53 -14.24 -7.40
CA ILE A 5 -3.49 -14.78 -6.04
C ILE A 5 -2.18 -15.53 -5.76
N MET A 6 -1.69 -16.32 -6.71
CA MET A 6 -0.42 -17.04 -6.52
C MET A 6 0.80 -16.11 -6.48
N LEU A 7 0.69 -14.86 -6.94
CA LEU A 7 1.77 -13.89 -6.88
C LEU A 7 1.83 -13.15 -5.52
N ILE A 8 0.81 -13.26 -4.67
CA ILE A 8 0.74 -12.60 -3.35
C ILE A 8 1.93 -12.97 -2.46
N PRO A 9 2.38 -14.25 -2.36
CA PRO A 9 3.54 -14.61 -1.55
C PRO A 9 4.84 -13.95 -2.00
N ILE A 10 5.01 -13.72 -3.31
CA ILE A 10 6.16 -12.96 -3.83
C ILE A 10 6.10 -11.51 -3.35
N GLY A 11 4.91 -10.90 -3.40
CA GLY A 11 4.70 -9.56 -2.82
C GLY A 11 5.04 -9.51 -1.33
N ALA A 12 4.60 -10.51 -0.56
CA ALA A 12 4.92 -10.61 0.87
C ALA A 12 6.43 -10.73 1.12
N LEU A 13 7.15 -11.53 0.33
CA LEU A 13 8.60 -11.64 0.42
C LEU A 13 9.29 -10.28 0.21
N ILE A 14 8.86 -9.52 -0.80
CA ILE A 14 9.39 -8.17 -1.08
C ILE A 14 9.12 -7.23 0.10
N VAL A 15 7.92 -7.25 0.68
CA VAL A 15 7.60 -6.43 1.86
C VAL A 15 8.49 -6.79 3.04
N VAL A 16 8.63 -8.08 3.35
CA VAL A 16 9.46 -8.55 4.46
C VAL A 16 10.91 -8.15 4.24
N PHE A 17 11.44 -8.32 3.03
CA PHE A 17 12.78 -7.91 2.68
C PHE A 17 13.00 -6.40 2.88
N LEU A 18 12.11 -5.55 2.36
CA LEU A 18 12.22 -4.09 2.52
C LEU A 18 12.07 -3.66 3.98
N ARG A 19 11.23 -4.33 4.77
CA ARG A 19 11.00 -3.96 6.17
C ARG A 19 12.12 -4.43 7.09
N VAL A 20 12.63 -5.64 6.88
CA VAL A 20 13.64 -6.27 7.74
C VAL A 20 15.05 -5.82 7.35
N ILE A 21 15.39 -5.84 6.07
CA ILE A 21 16.74 -5.52 5.60
C ILE A 21 16.91 -4.02 5.39
N VAL A 22 16.00 -3.38 4.65
CA VAL A 22 16.13 -1.93 4.36
C VAL A 22 15.66 -1.08 5.54
N GLY A 23 14.64 -1.53 6.29
CA GLY A 23 14.05 -0.78 7.40
C GLY A 23 13.02 0.26 6.95
N LEU A 24 12.41 0.06 5.78
CA LEU A 24 11.43 1.00 5.24
C LEU A 24 10.14 0.95 6.09
N LYS A 25 9.67 2.12 6.55
CA LYS A 25 8.42 2.20 7.30
C LYS A 25 7.23 2.11 6.34
N THR A 26 6.46 1.04 6.46
CA THR A 26 5.19 0.86 5.73
C THR A 26 4.05 0.77 6.74
N SER A 27 2.85 1.14 6.32
CA SER A 27 1.64 0.94 7.11
C SER A 27 1.26 -0.55 7.09
N GLY A 28 1.86 -1.33 8.00
CA GLY A 28 1.71 -2.77 8.05
C GLY A 28 2.41 -3.53 6.90
N THR A 29 2.28 -4.85 6.90
CA THR A 29 2.89 -5.74 5.90
C THR A 29 1.94 -6.08 4.75
N PHE A 30 0.64 -6.14 5.04
CA PHE A 30 -0.37 -6.59 4.06
C PHE A 30 -0.83 -5.46 3.13
N MET A 31 -0.84 -4.22 3.64
CA MET A 31 -1.37 -3.06 2.92
C MET A 31 -0.60 -2.76 1.61
N PRO A 32 0.74 -2.76 1.56
CA PRO A 32 1.45 -2.55 0.30
C PRO A 32 1.13 -3.63 -0.75
N VAL A 33 0.92 -4.87 -0.30
CA VAL A 33 0.55 -5.98 -1.18
C VAL A 33 -0.85 -5.77 -1.75
N LEU A 34 -1.82 -5.38 -0.91
CA LEU A 34 -3.18 -5.07 -1.38
C LEU A 34 -3.20 -3.91 -2.39
N ILE A 35 -2.47 -2.84 -2.12
CA ILE A 35 -2.36 -1.69 -3.04
C ILE A 35 -1.75 -2.15 -4.38
N ALA A 36 -0.73 -3.01 -4.35
CA ALA A 36 -0.14 -3.56 -5.57
C ALA A 36 -1.15 -4.41 -6.36
N VAL A 37 -1.96 -5.23 -5.68
CA VAL A 37 -3.03 -6.01 -6.33
C VAL A 37 -4.07 -5.09 -6.96
N ALA A 38 -4.41 -3.96 -6.32
CA ALA A 38 -5.28 -2.96 -6.91
C ALA A 38 -4.67 -2.39 -8.21
N PHE A 39 -3.37 -2.04 -8.21
CA PHE A 39 -2.68 -1.53 -9.40
C PHE A 39 -2.58 -2.55 -10.54
N VAL A 40 -2.42 -3.85 -10.22
CA VAL A 40 -2.45 -4.92 -11.22
C VAL A 40 -3.79 -4.94 -11.98
N GLN A 41 -4.90 -4.56 -11.31
CA GLN A 41 -6.22 -4.53 -11.94
C GLN A 41 -6.55 -3.19 -12.61
N THR A 42 -6.12 -2.06 -12.04
CA THR A 42 -6.47 -0.72 -12.54
C THR A 42 -5.48 -0.16 -13.56
N GLN A 43 -4.31 -0.77 -13.71
CA GLN A 43 -3.08 -0.19 -14.28
C GLN A 43 -2.36 0.76 -13.30
N LEU A 44 -1.04 0.91 -13.49
CA LEU A 44 -0.16 1.61 -12.55
C LEU A 44 -0.39 3.13 -12.55
N THR A 45 -0.50 3.75 -13.72
CA THR A 45 -0.61 5.21 -13.87
C THR A 45 -1.93 5.73 -13.33
N THR A 46 -3.04 5.15 -13.78
CA THR A 46 -4.39 5.40 -13.28
C THR A 46 -4.53 5.05 -11.80
N GLY A 47 -3.91 3.96 -11.35
CA GLY A 47 -3.90 3.53 -9.95
C GLY A 47 -3.18 4.53 -9.04
N ILE A 48 -2.00 5.02 -9.42
CA ILE A 48 -1.25 6.01 -8.65
C ILE A 48 -2.02 7.34 -8.59
N VAL A 49 -2.55 7.81 -9.72
CA VAL A 49 -3.32 9.06 -9.77
C VAL A 49 -4.59 8.94 -8.91
N GLY A 50 -5.34 7.84 -9.03
CA GLY A 50 -6.51 7.58 -8.20
C GLY A 50 -6.16 7.51 -6.71
N PHE A 51 -5.11 6.77 -6.36
CA PHE A 51 -4.65 6.68 -4.97
C PHE A 51 -4.30 8.06 -4.39
N LEU A 52 -3.49 8.85 -5.09
CA LEU A 52 -3.08 10.18 -4.63
C LEU A 52 -4.26 11.16 -4.52
N LEU A 53 -5.17 11.16 -5.50
CA LEU A 53 -6.36 12.02 -5.47
C LEU A 53 -7.28 11.65 -4.32
N ILE A 54 -7.58 10.37 -4.13
CA ILE A 54 -8.54 9.94 -3.13
C ILE A 54 -7.94 10.09 -1.72
N VAL A 55 -6.70 9.64 -1.50
CA VAL A 55 -6.02 9.79 -0.21
C VAL A 55 -5.82 11.27 0.11
N GLY A 56 -5.36 12.07 -0.85
CA GLY A 56 -5.19 13.52 -0.67
C GLY A 56 -6.50 14.21 -0.31
N THR A 57 -7.58 13.93 -1.03
CA THR A 57 -8.90 14.53 -0.76
C THR A 57 -9.45 14.07 0.60
N GLY A 58 -9.32 12.78 0.93
CA GLY A 58 -9.75 12.24 2.22
C GLY A 58 -9.03 12.90 3.41
N LEU A 59 -7.73 13.18 3.27
CA LEU A 59 -6.96 13.91 4.28
C LEU A 59 -7.38 15.39 4.41
N ILE A 60 -7.68 16.07 3.31
CA ILE A 60 -8.18 17.46 3.32
C ILE A 60 -9.53 17.53 4.06
N ILE A 61 -10.46 16.63 3.73
CA ILE A 61 -11.77 16.57 4.38
C ILE A 61 -11.64 16.25 5.85
N ARG A 62 -10.70 15.37 6.22
CA ARG A 62 -10.36 15.11 7.62
C ARG A 62 -9.86 16.37 8.34
N SER A 63 -9.03 17.21 7.71
CA SER A 63 -8.61 18.49 8.31
C SER A 63 -9.78 19.45 8.54
N TYR A 64 -10.87 19.32 7.77
CA TYR A 64 -12.09 20.06 8.00
C TYR A 64 -12.91 19.45 9.16
N LEU A 65 -13.09 18.12 9.16
CA LEU A 65 -13.82 17.39 10.20
C LEU A 65 -13.14 17.41 11.57
N SER A 66 -11.81 17.57 11.65
CA SER A 66 -11.10 17.66 12.93
C SER A 66 -11.41 18.95 13.71
N LYS A 67 -11.98 19.97 13.03
CA LYS A 67 -12.51 21.17 13.71
C LYS A 67 -13.84 20.91 14.41
N LEU A 68 -14.46 19.77 14.15
CA LEU A 68 -15.70 19.35 14.80
C LEU A 68 -15.35 18.46 16.00
N ASN A 69 -15.94 18.75 17.16
CA ASN A 69 -15.80 17.99 18.40
C ASN A 69 -16.60 16.68 18.34
N LEU A 70 -16.30 15.84 17.35
CA LEU A 70 -16.93 14.55 17.13
C LEU A 70 -16.23 13.47 17.95
N LEU A 71 -17.00 12.48 18.41
CA LEU A 71 -16.48 11.22 18.93
C LEU A 71 -15.64 10.53 17.84
N LEU A 72 -14.52 9.91 18.24
CA LEU A 72 -13.55 9.27 17.33
C LEU A 72 -14.23 8.33 16.32
N VAL A 73 -15.17 7.51 16.80
CA VAL A 73 -15.94 6.57 15.96
C VAL A 73 -16.81 7.29 14.93
N ALA A 74 -17.52 8.35 15.34
CA ALA A 74 -18.37 9.14 14.45
C ALA A 74 -17.56 9.89 13.39
N ARG A 75 -16.36 10.37 13.77
CA ARG A 75 -15.44 11.07 12.88
C ARG A 75 -14.89 10.13 11.79
N ILE A 76 -14.43 8.93 12.16
CA ILE A 76 -13.90 7.94 11.20
C ILE A 76 -14.97 7.52 10.20
N SER A 77 -16.18 7.19 10.68
CA SER A 77 -17.30 6.82 9.82
C SER A 77 -17.66 7.92 8.82
N ALA A 78 -17.65 9.19 9.25
CA ALA A 78 -17.92 10.32 8.36
C ALA A 78 -16.84 10.49 7.27
N VAL A 79 -15.56 10.26 7.62
CA VAL A 79 -14.47 10.25 6.62
C VAL A 79 -14.67 9.14 5.60
N ILE A 80 -14.96 7.91 6.05
CA ILE A 80 -15.19 6.76 5.15
C ILE A 80 -16.36 7.03 4.19
N ILE A 81 -17.50 7.50 4.70
CA ILE A 81 -18.68 7.81 3.87
C ILE A 81 -18.34 8.89 2.84
N THR A 82 -17.63 9.94 3.25
CA THR A 82 -17.27 11.03 2.34
C THR A 82 -16.31 10.55 1.24
N VAL A 83 -15.37 9.66 1.59
CA VAL A 83 -14.45 9.04 0.64
C VAL A 83 -15.19 8.16 -0.35
N ILE A 84 -16.13 7.34 0.10
CA ILE A 84 -16.97 6.51 -0.79
C ILE A 84 -17.77 7.41 -1.74
N LEU A 85 -18.30 8.55 -1.27
CA LEU A 85 -18.97 9.54 -2.11
C LEU A 85 -18.02 10.15 -3.16
N ILE A 86 -16.78 10.50 -2.77
CA ILE A 86 -15.76 11.00 -3.70
C ILE A 86 -15.45 9.97 -4.78
N ILE A 87 -15.22 8.71 -4.39
CA ILE A 87 -14.94 7.62 -5.34
C ILE A 87 -16.13 7.45 -6.30
N SER A 88 -17.35 7.51 -5.79
CA SER A 88 -18.58 7.40 -6.60
C SER A 88 -18.69 8.54 -7.61
N VAL A 89 -18.50 9.79 -7.17
CA VAL A 89 -18.53 10.97 -8.03
C VAL A 89 -17.42 10.91 -9.06
N PHE A 90 -16.19 10.56 -8.65
CA PHE A 90 -15.05 10.44 -9.55
C PHE A 90 -15.29 9.36 -10.62
N THR A 91 -15.89 8.23 -10.24
CA THR A 91 -16.25 7.15 -11.18
C THR A 91 -17.26 7.64 -12.21
N VAL A 92 -18.29 8.38 -11.79
CA VAL A 92 -19.31 8.95 -12.70
C VAL A 92 -18.70 10.00 -13.63
N VAL A 93 -17.81 10.86 -13.12
CA VAL A 93 -17.11 11.87 -13.91
C VAL A 93 -16.16 11.22 -14.92
N ALA A 94 -15.36 10.24 -14.50
CA ALA A 94 -14.49 9.47 -15.38
C ALA A 94 -15.28 8.77 -16.50
N PHE A 95 -16.48 8.26 -16.18
CA PHE A 95 -17.40 7.67 -17.16
C PHE A 95 -17.84 8.68 -18.21
N LYS A 96 -18.21 9.90 -17.78
CA LYS A 96 -18.67 10.95 -18.69
C LYS A 96 -17.56 11.55 -19.55
N VAL A 97 -16.32 11.57 -19.08
CA VAL A 97 -15.16 12.12 -19.81
C VAL A 97 -14.62 11.13 -20.86
N GLY A 98 -15.17 9.91 -20.94
CA GLY A 98 -14.71 8.89 -21.88
C GLY A 98 -13.38 8.26 -21.51
N LEU A 99 -12.90 8.47 -20.27
CA LEU A 99 -11.74 7.78 -19.69
C LEU A 99 -12.14 6.35 -19.32
N THR A 100 -12.36 5.51 -20.33
CA THR A 100 -12.77 4.11 -20.16
C THR A 100 -11.68 3.24 -19.54
N GLU A 101 -10.41 3.64 -19.66
CA GLU A 101 -9.27 2.96 -19.04
C GLU A 101 -9.24 3.12 -17.51
N GLY A 102 -9.90 4.16 -16.96
CA GLY A 102 -10.04 4.38 -15.52
C GLY A 102 -11.32 3.76 -14.92
N LEU A 103 -12.20 3.20 -15.76
CA LEU A 103 -13.53 2.73 -15.36
C LEU A 103 -13.59 1.27 -14.90
N THR A 104 -12.51 0.51 -15.09
CA THR A 104 -12.41 -0.84 -14.53
C THR A 104 -11.91 -0.80 -13.08
N ILE A 105 -12.37 0.17 -12.28
CA ILE A 105 -12.32 0.03 -10.82
C ILE A 105 -13.40 -0.99 -10.48
N THR A 106 -13.02 -2.27 -10.52
CA THR A 106 -13.89 -3.34 -10.03
C THR A 106 -14.14 -3.14 -8.53
N PHE A 107 -15.14 -3.81 -7.98
CA PHE A 107 -15.44 -3.74 -6.54
C PHE A 107 -14.22 -4.01 -5.64
N PHE A 108 -13.25 -4.80 -6.13
CA PHE A 108 -12.12 -5.24 -5.33
C PHE A 108 -11.05 -4.14 -5.08
N PRO A 109 -10.46 -3.48 -6.10
CA PRO A 109 -9.65 -2.27 -5.91
C PRO A 109 -10.36 -1.18 -5.11
N MET A 110 -11.68 -1.00 -5.31
CA MET A 110 -12.46 -0.02 -4.57
C MET A 110 -12.45 -0.31 -3.06
N ILE A 111 -12.71 -1.55 -2.65
CA ILE A 111 -12.66 -1.97 -1.23
C ILE A 111 -11.26 -1.78 -0.66
N ILE A 112 -10.22 -2.16 -1.40
CA ILE A 112 -8.82 -2.00 -0.96
C ILE A 112 -8.46 -0.52 -0.75
N LEU A 113 -8.85 0.35 -1.68
CA LEU A 113 -8.60 1.78 -1.57
C LEU A 113 -9.37 2.38 -0.40
N SER A 114 -10.63 2.00 -0.20
CA SER A 114 -11.43 2.42 0.95
C SER A 114 -10.79 2.00 2.28
N TRP A 115 -10.41 0.72 2.39
CA TRP A 115 -9.71 0.17 3.57
C TRP A 115 -8.39 0.90 3.83
N THR A 116 -7.63 1.18 2.77
CA THR A 116 -6.37 1.93 2.85
C THR A 116 -6.59 3.30 3.48
N ILE A 117 -7.65 3.99 3.07
CA ILE A 117 -7.97 5.33 3.57
C ILE A 117 -8.45 5.28 5.01
N GLU A 118 -9.28 4.31 5.36
CA GLU A 118 -9.66 4.06 6.76
C GLU A 118 -8.41 3.90 7.64
N ARG A 119 -7.50 3.00 7.25
CA ARG A 119 -6.27 2.76 8.01
C ARG A 119 -5.40 4.01 8.11
N MET A 120 -5.24 4.76 7.02
CA MET A 120 -4.45 6.00 7.01
C MET A 120 -5.12 7.12 7.82
N SER A 121 -6.44 7.17 7.86
CA SER A 121 -7.19 8.14 8.65
C SER A 121 -7.00 7.89 10.15
N ILE A 122 -7.05 6.63 10.58
CA ILE A 122 -6.78 6.22 11.96
C ILE A 122 -5.32 6.53 12.31
N LEU A 123 -4.37 6.13 11.46
CA LEU A 123 -2.95 6.39 11.67
C LEU A 123 -2.66 7.89 11.82
N TRP A 124 -3.34 8.74 11.05
CA TRP A 124 -3.20 10.19 11.19
C TRP A 124 -3.70 10.67 12.56
N GLU A 125 -4.79 10.10 13.07
CA GLU A 125 -5.33 10.44 14.39
C GLU A 125 -4.42 9.98 15.54
N GLU A 126 -3.83 8.79 15.42
CA GLU A 126 -2.98 8.21 16.47
C GLU A 126 -1.53 8.76 16.44
N GLU A 127 -0.91 8.86 15.27
CA GLU A 127 0.53 9.13 15.12
C GLU A 127 0.85 10.47 14.40
N GLY A 128 -0.18 11.14 13.86
CA GLY A 128 -0.07 12.46 13.23
C GLY A 128 0.30 12.44 11.74
N ALA A 129 0.24 13.63 11.13
CA ALA A 129 0.39 13.83 9.68
C ALA A 129 1.73 13.35 9.10
N LYS A 130 2.82 13.59 9.84
CA LYS A 130 4.18 13.25 9.41
C LYS A 130 4.36 11.75 9.26
N GLU A 131 3.81 10.98 10.19
CA GLU A 131 3.98 9.52 10.19
C GLU A 131 3.10 8.88 9.10
N VAL A 132 1.92 9.43 8.82
CA VAL A 132 1.10 9.00 7.67
C VAL A 132 1.77 9.26 6.33
N LEU A 133 2.42 10.40 6.16
CA LEU A 133 3.11 10.71 4.90
C LEU A 133 4.30 9.78 4.69
N LEU A 134 5.02 9.44 5.76
CA LEU A 134 6.14 8.52 5.74
C LEU A 134 5.70 7.07 5.51
N GLN A 135 4.72 6.57 6.27
CA GLN A 135 4.21 5.20 6.14
C GLN A 135 3.39 5.00 4.86
N GLY A 136 2.61 6.00 4.46
CA GLY A 136 1.83 6.00 3.21
C GLY A 136 2.73 6.08 1.99
N GLY A 137 3.73 6.97 1.98
CA GLY A 137 4.74 7.02 0.93
C GLY A 137 5.56 5.72 0.85
N GLY A 138 5.96 5.18 2.00
CA GLY A 138 6.67 3.90 2.06
C GLY A 138 5.83 2.72 1.56
N SER A 139 4.54 2.67 1.93
CA SER A 139 3.60 1.67 1.43
C SER A 139 3.38 1.79 -0.08
N LEU A 140 3.22 3.01 -0.60
CA LEU A 140 3.03 3.25 -2.03
C LEU A 140 4.27 2.85 -2.83
N PHE A 141 5.47 3.26 -2.37
CA PHE A 141 6.73 2.87 -3.00
C PHE A 141 6.91 1.35 -3.02
N THR A 142 6.63 0.70 -1.90
CA THR A 142 6.67 -0.76 -1.80
C THR A 142 5.65 -1.42 -2.74
N ALA A 143 4.44 -0.87 -2.84
CA ALA A 143 3.40 -1.37 -3.74
C ALA A 143 3.80 -1.27 -5.21
N ILE A 144 4.51 -0.22 -5.61
CA ILE A 144 5.04 -0.07 -6.98
C ILE A 144 6.08 -1.16 -7.27
N LEU A 145 7.01 -1.43 -6.34
CA LEU A 145 7.99 -2.51 -6.50
C LEU A 145 7.34 -3.89 -6.61
N ILE A 146 6.32 -4.15 -5.78
CA ILE A 146 5.55 -5.39 -5.84
C ILE A 146 4.81 -5.49 -7.17
N TYR A 147 4.14 -4.42 -7.61
CA TYR A 147 3.46 -4.38 -8.91
C TYR A 147 4.42 -4.77 -10.04
N LEU A 148 5.60 -4.15 -10.10
CA LEU A 148 6.61 -4.44 -11.12
C LEU A 148 7.04 -5.92 -11.09
N ALA A 149 7.25 -6.48 -9.89
CA ALA A 149 7.57 -7.90 -9.74
C ALA A 149 6.41 -8.81 -10.18
N MET A 150 5.17 -8.47 -9.83
CA MET A 150 3.98 -9.24 -10.20
C MET A 150 3.69 -9.17 -11.71
N THR A 151 4.04 -8.07 -12.38
CA THR A 151 3.86 -7.92 -13.84
C THR A 151 4.99 -8.55 -14.66
N ASN A 152 6.09 -8.96 -14.03
CA ASN A 152 7.23 -9.54 -14.74
C ASN A 152 6.91 -10.98 -15.22
N THR A 153 7.08 -11.23 -16.51
CA THR A 153 6.81 -12.52 -17.17
C THR A 153 7.61 -13.67 -16.56
N TYR A 154 8.85 -13.44 -16.13
CA TYR A 154 9.67 -14.48 -15.51
C TYR A 154 9.13 -14.91 -14.14
N VAL A 155 8.75 -13.94 -13.30
CA VAL A 155 8.18 -14.20 -11.97
C VAL A 155 6.85 -14.94 -12.12
N GLN A 156 6.00 -14.48 -13.03
CA GLN A 156 4.75 -15.17 -13.36
C GLN A 156 5.00 -16.60 -13.81
N HIS A 157 5.90 -16.82 -14.77
CA HIS A 157 6.19 -18.15 -15.29
C HIS A 157 6.70 -19.09 -14.19
N LEU A 158 7.64 -18.64 -13.35
CA LEU A 158 8.20 -19.45 -12.27
C LEU A 158 7.15 -19.80 -11.21
N THR A 159 6.36 -18.82 -10.76
CA THR A 159 5.34 -19.04 -9.73
C THR A 159 4.19 -19.93 -10.22
N PHE A 160 3.83 -19.88 -11.50
CA PHE A 160 2.75 -20.73 -12.02
C PHE A 160 3.17 -22.16 -12.34
N ASN A 161 4.37 -22.36 -12.89
CA ASN A 161 4.82 -23.70 -13.27
C ASN A 161 5.33 -24.49 -12.07
N PHE A 162 5.86 -23.82 -11.03
CA PHE A 162 6.44 -24.47 -9.87
C PHE A 162 5.68 -24.11 -8.59
N ILE A 163 4.62 -24.85 -8.29
CA ILE A 163 3.85 -24.67 -7.04
C ILE A 163 4.73 -24.81 -5.78
N GLY A 164 5.78 -25.64 -5.83
CA GLY A 164 6.74 -25.81 -4.74
C GLY A 164 7.56 -24.55 -4.43
N LEU A 165 7.63 -23.59 -5.36
CA LEU A 165 8.32 -22.32 -5.16
C LEU A 165 7.67 -21.50 -4.03
N GLN A 166 6.37 -21.68 -3.79
CA GLN A 166 5.67 -21.05 -2.66
C GLN A 166 6.25 -21.48 -1.30
N LEU A 167 6.66 -22.75 -1.17
CA LEU A 167 7.29 -23.26 0.05
C LEU A 167 8.70 -22.68 0.24
N VAL A 168 9.44 -22.48 -0.86
CA VAL A 168 10.75 -21.82 -0.84
C VAL A 168 10.60 -20.36 -0.41
N VAL A 169 9.59 -19.66 -0.94
CA VAL A 169 9.26 -18.28 -0.54
C VAL A 169 8.88 -18.23 0.94
N LEU A 170 8.08 -19.17 1.42
CA LEU A 170 7.73 -19.28 2.83
C LEU A 170 8.98 -19.49 3.71
N ALA A 171 9.86 -20.42 3.34
CA ALA A 171 11.11 -20.65 4.05
C ALA A 171 12.00 -19.39 4.07
N ALA A 172 12.10 -18.67 2.96
CA ALA A 172 12.83 -17.41 2.88
C ALA A 172 12.22 -16.33 3.79
N ILE A 173 10.88 -16.22 3.85
CA ILE A 173 10.20 -15.30 4.77
C ILE A 173 10.50 -15.66 6.22
N LEU A 174 10.49 -16.95 6.58
CA LEU A 174 10.80 -17.39 7.94
C LEU A 174 12.27 -17.09 8.31
N LEU A 175 13.21 -17.32 7.39
CA LEU A 175 14.62 -16.98 7.58
C LEU A 175 14.86 -15.47 7.73
N LEU A 176 14.15 -14.65 6.94
CA LEU A 176 14.18 -13.20 7.11
C LEU A 176 13.51 -12.78 8.42
N GLY A 177 12.48 -13.51 8.87
CA GLY A 177 11.81 -13.27 10.15
C GLY A 177 12.72 -13.51 11.36
N THR A 178 13.71 -14.39 11.26
CA THR A 178 14.71 -14.63 12.31
C THR A 178 15.93 -13.71 12.21
N TYR A 179 15.98 -12.81 11.22
CA TYR A 179 17.08 -11.87 11.05
C TYR A 179 17.07 -10.80 12.15
N THR A 180 18.09 -10.84 13.01
CA THR A 180 18.32 -9.88 14.09
C THR A 180 19.40 -8.84 13.75
N GLY A 181 19.93 -8.85 12.52
CA GLY A 181 20.98 -7.92 12.10
C GLY A 181 20.48 -6.47 11.94
N TYR A 182 21.43 -5.53 11.89
CA TYR A 182 21.12 -4.11 11.74
C TYR A 182 20.48 -3.80 10.39
N ARG A 183 19.49 -2.90 10.39
CA ARG A 183 18.85 -2.45 9.15
C ARG A 183 19.84 -1.60 8.34
N ILE A 184 19.79 -1.67 7.01
CA ILE A 184 20.64 -0.83 6.13
C ILE A 184 20.42 0.66 6.41
N SER A 185 19.18 1.04 6.73
CA SER A 185 18.84 2.41 7.16
C SER A 185 19.50 2.80 8.50
N GLU A 186 19.74 1.85 9.40
CA GLU A 186 20.40 2.09 10.68
C GLU A 186 21.92 2.22 10.51
N LEU A 187 22.54 1.43 9.63
CA LEU A 187 23.97 1.58 9.28
C LEU A 187 24.29 3.00 8.79
N ARG A 188 23.36 3.63 8.07
CA ARG A 188 23.50 5.02 7.60
C ARG A 188 23.32 6.05 8.73
N ARG A 189 22.53 5.73 9.76
CA ARG A 189 22.31 6.60 10.94
C ARG A 189 23.44 6.51 11.97
N PHE A 190 24.06 5.34 12.12
CA PHE A 190 25.14 5.10 13.09
C PHE A 190 26.55 5.33 12.53
N LYS A 191 26.68 5.64 11.24
CA LYS A 191 27.97 5.98 10.61
C LYS A 191 28.76 7.09 11.34
N PRO A 192 28.14 8.17 11.85
CA PRO A 192 28.87 9.24 12.56
C PRO A 192 29.45 8.81 13.92
N LEU A 193 28.97 7.71 14.51
CA LEU A 193 29.43 7.22 15.81
C LEU A 193 30.63 6.26 15.70
N VAL A 194 30.95 5.81 14.48
CA VAL A 194 32.09 4.91 14.20
C VAL A 194 33.32 5.68 13.71
N GLU A 195 33.12 6.87 13.12
CA GLU A 195 34.19 7.76 12.65
C GLU A 195 34.82 8.61 13.77
N GLU A 196 34.35 8.50 15.03
CA GLU A 196 34.88 9.24 16.19
C GLU A 196 35.98 8.45 16.95
N LYS A 197 36.78 7.65 16.24
CA LYS A 197 37.92 6.91 16.80
C LYS A 197 39.21 7.17 16.06
#